data_AF-A0A943N3W6-F1
#
_entry.id   AF-A0A943N3W6-F1
#
_cell.length_a   1.000
_cell.length_b   1.000
_cell.length_c   1.000
_cell.angle_alpha   90.00
_cell.angle_beta   90.00
_cell.angle_gamma   90.00
#
_symmetry.space_group_name_H-M   'P 1'
#
loop_
_entity.id
_entity.type
_entity.pdbx_description
1 polymer ?
#
loop_
_entity_poly.entity_id
_entity_poly.type
_entity_poly.pdbx_seq_one_letter_code
_entity_poly.pdbx_strand_id
1 'polypeptide(L)'
;MDQNEMVREYIRYLKMAVPEQQNSADGDTVELPIGIDETVRLPVSEILYVDSVKTVAHSICCHLTGQGVTARETIEHAQEQLEDQVIRCRCSVLVRDIAAAGQFSVCDKIIFKTQ
;
A
#
# COMPACT_ATOMS: atom_id res chain seq x y z
N MET A 1 -25.05 -22.63 -37.85
CA MET A 1 -24.41 -21.67 -36.91
C MET A 1 -23.33 -20.97 -37.67
N ASP A 2 -23.36 -19.63 -37.67
CA ASP A 2 -22.38 -18.82 -38.38
C ASP A 2 -21.02 -18.94 -37.66
N GLN A 3 -19.94 -19.16 -38.42
CA GLN A 3 -18.59 -19.29 -37.86
C GLN A 3 -18.17 -18.03 -37.09
N ASN A 4 -18.63 -16.85 -37.53
CA ASN A 4 -18.35 -15.60 -36.84
C ASN A 4 -19.08 -15.49 -35.49
N GLU A 5 -20.25 -16.10 -35.38
CA GLU A 5 -21.03 -16.13 -34.15
C GLU A 5 -20.37 -17.04 -33.11
N MET A 6 -19.89 -18.21 -33.55
CA MET A 6 -19.11 -19.14 -32.72
C MET A 6 -17.84 -18.50 -32.16
N VAL A 7 -17.09 -17.77 -33.00
CA VAL A 7 -15.86 -17.09 -32.57
C VAL A 7 -16.14 -15.97 -31.57
N ARG A 8 -17.24 -15.22 -31.74
CA ARG A 8 -17.62 -14.15 -30.81
C ARG A 8 -17.98 -14.69 -29.43
N GLU A 9 -18.78 -15.74 -29.39
CA GLU A 9 -19.16 -16.35 -28.12
C GLU A 9 -17.96 -17.03 -27.45
N TYR A 10 -17.06 -17.66 -28.21
CA TYR A 10 -15.80 -18.19 -27.69
C TYR A 10 -14.92 -17.10 -27.04
N ILE A 11 -14.74 -15.95 -27.71
CA ILE A 11 -14.00 -14.81 -27.14
C ILE A 11 -14.70 -14.24 -25.91
N ARG A 12 -16.04 -14.21 -25.90
CA ARG A 12 -16.83 -13.74 -24.75
C ARG A 12 -16.62 -14.64 -23.53
N TYR A 13 -16.71 -15.96 -23.72
CA TYR A 13 -16.45 -16.91 -22.62
C TYR A 13 -15.01 -16.86 -22.13
N LEU A 14 -14.03 -16.68 -23.02
CA LEU A 14 -12.63 -16.46 -22.61
C LEU A 14 -12.50 -15.21 -21.74
N LYS A 15 -13.13 -14.08 -22.11
CA LYS A 15 -13.09 -12.84 -21.31
C LYS A 15 -13.80 -12.97 -19.96
N MET A 16 -14.83 -13.81 -19.86
CA MET A 16 -15.56 -14.06 -18.61
C MET A 16 -14.85 -15.08 -17.71
N ALA A 17 -14.13 -16.04 -18.30
CA ALA A 17 -13.43 -17.11 -17.59
C ALA A 17 -12.01 -16.72 -17.17
N VAL A 18 -11.45 -15.66 -17.76
CA VAL A 18 -10.30 -14.97 -17.20
C VAL A 18 -10.81 -14.29 -15.93
N PRO A 19 -10.47 -14.75 -14.71
CA PRO A 19 -10.62 -13.88 -13.54
C PRO A 19 -9.92 -12.59 -13.90
N GLU A 20 -10.47 -11.43 -13.53
CA GLU A 20 -9.78 -10.16 -13.73
C GLU A 20 -8.38 -10.24 -13.11
N GLN A 21 -7.41 -10.72 -13.90
CA GLN A 21 -6.02 -10.46 -13.69
C GLN A 21 -5.96 -8.99 -14.04
N GLN A 22 -6.21 -8.18 -13.02
CA GLN A 22 -5.68 -6.83 -12.89
C GLN A 22 -4.15 -6.96 -12.98
N ASN A 23 -3.65 -7.31 -14.17
CA ASN A 23 -2.26 -7.10 -14.56
C ASN A 23 -2.18 -5.65 -15.02
N SER A 24 -2.34 -4.76 -14.06
CA SER A 24 -2.13 -3.32 -14.18
C SER A 24 -1.48 -2.79 -12.91
N ALA A 25 -0.50 -3.51 -12.37
CA ALA A 25 0.61 -3.02 -11.58
C ALA A 25 1.40 -4.26 -11.20
N ASP A 26 2.70 -4.26 -11.47
CA ASP A 26 3.62 -4.87 -10.51
C ASP A 26 3.23 -4.21 -9.18
N GLY A 27 2.48 -4.91 -8.34
CA GLY A 27 1.78 -4.29 -7.20
C GLY A 27 2.86 -3.64 -6.37
N ASP A 28 2.91 -2.30 -6.37
CA ASP A 28 4.10 -1.55 -6.02
C ASP A 28 4.60 -2.06 -4.67
N THR A 29 5.69 -2.84 -4.67
CA THR A 29 6.18 -3.50 -3.45
C THR A 29 7.27 -2.63 -2.90
N VAL A 30 7.08 -2.16 -1.67
CA VAL A 30 8.10 -1.44 -0.94
C VAL A 30 9.04 -2.45 -0.28
N GLU A 31 10.34 -2.32 -0.53
CA GLU A 31 11.36 -3.10 0.18
C GLU A 31 11.78 -2.30 1.40
N LEU A 32 11.54 -2.88 2.58
CA LEU A 32 11.80 -2.24 3.87
C LEU A 32 12.87 -3.02 4.63
N PRO A 33 13.97 -2.40 5.05
CA PRO A 33 14.99 -3.07 5.85
C PRO A 33 14.47 -3.29 7.26
N ILE A 34 14.41 -4.53 7.74
CA ILE A 34 14.08 -4.83 9.15
C ILE A 34 15.37 -5.03 9.97
N GLY A 35 16.41 -5.56 9.32
CA GLY A 35 17.70 -5.87 9.92
C GLY A 35 18.88 -5.19 9.21
N ILE A 36 20.07 -5.77 9.36
CA ILE A 36 21.29 -5.30 8.68
C ILE A 36 21.29 -5.78 7.23
N ASP A 37 20.98 -7.06 7.02
CA ASP A 37 20.92 -7.71 5.70
C ASP A 37 19.54 -8.32 5.41
N GLU A 38 18.56 -8.00 6.25
CA GLU A 38 17.19 -8.53 6.16
C GLU A 38 16.26 -7.43 5.65
N THR A 39 15.68 -7.66 4.48
CA THR A 39 14.65 -6.81 3.88
C THR A 39 13.34 -7.59 3.77
N VAL A 40 12.23 -6.87 3.89
CA VAL A 40 10.88 -7.42 3.68
C VAL A 40 10.20 -6.62 2.58
N ARG A 41 9.57 -7.35 1.66
CA ARG A 41 8.79 -6.78 0.57
C ARG A 41 7.34 -6.74 1.01
N LEU A 42 6.78 -5.55 1.14
CA LEU A 42 5.37 -5.35 1.47
C LEU A 42 4.64 -4.72 0.30
N PRO A 43 3.43 -5.18 -0.03
CA PRO A 43 2.62 -4.50 -1.02
C PRO A 43 2.17 -3.14 -0.49
N VAL A 44 2.43 -2.08 -1.26
CA VAL A 44 1.93 -0.72 -1.02
C VAL A 44 0.42 -0.63 -1.24
N SER A 45 -0.30 -1.75 -1.39
CA SER A 45 -1.76 -1.85 -1.25
C SER A 45 -2.25 -2.32 0.12
N GLU A 46 -1.38 -2.80 1.03
CA GLU A 46 -1.78 -3.26 2.38
C GLU A 46 -1.44 -2.29 3.54
N ILE A 47 -0.41 -1.45 3.39
CA ILE A 47 -0.04 -0.30 4.26
C ILE A 47 -1.16 0.75 4.45
N LEU A 48 -1.77 0.81 5.63
CA LEU A 48 -2.76 1.82 5.98
C LEU A 48 -2.13 3.18 6.30
N TYR A 49 -1.09 3.17 7.14
CA TYR A 49 -0.33 4.35 7.53
C TYR A 49 1.05 3.93 8.05
N VAL A 50 1.97 4.88 8.10
CA VAL A 50 3.33 4.73 8.62
C VAL A 50 3.52 5.74 9.73
N ASP A 51 4.09 5.32 10.87
CA ASP A 51 4.45 6.19 11.98
C ASP A 51 5.92 6.01 12.35
N SER A 52 6.54 7.04 12.93
CA SER A 52 7.91 6.92 13.43
C SER A 52 7.94 6.31 14.83
N VAL A 53 8.86 5.36 15.04
CA VAL A 53 9.05 4.72 16.33
C VAL A 53 9.96 5.60 17.18
N LYS A 54 9.41 6.21 18.25
CA LYS A 54 10.17 7.16 19.09
C LYS A 54 11.21 6.51 20.00
N THR A 55 11.11 5.20 20.22
CA THR A 55 11.99 4.47 21.14
C THR A 55 13.31 4.05 20.52
N VAL A 56 13.41 4.01 19.18
CA VAL A 56 14.59 3.57 18.44
C VAL A 56 14.85 4.54 17.30
N ALA A 57 16.08 5.06 17.21
CA ALA A 57 16.46 5.99 16.16
C ALA A 57 16.42 5.30 14.79
N HIS A 58 16.01 6.05 13.76
CA HIS A 58 15.90 5.56 12.37
C HIS A 58 15.03 4.30 12.28
N SER A 59 13.87 4.34 12.91
CA SER A 59 12.89 3.27 12.85
C SER A 59 11.49 3.83 12.61
N ILE A 60 10.77 3.18 11.70
CA ILE A 60 9.38 3.46 11.37
C ILE A 60 8.57 2.17 11.53
N CYS A 61 7.27 2.34 11.75
CA CYS A 61 6.31 1.25 11.83
C CYS A 61 5.27 1.42 10.73
N CYS A 62 5.28 0.50 9.78
CA CYS A 62 4.26 0.37 8.75
C CYS A 62 3.10 -0.43 9.32
N HIS A 63 1.92 0.17 9.37
CA HIS A 63 0.70 -0.48 9.83
C HIS A 63 -0.06 -1.04 8.63
N LEU A 64 -0.18 -2.36 8.57
CA LEU A 64 -0.97 -3.08 7.57
C LEU A 64 -2.34 -3.47 8.13
N THR A 65 -3.18 -4.04 7.28
CA THR A 65 -4.50 -4.56 7.66
C THR A 65 -4.36 -5.78 8.59
N GLY A 66 -4.12 -5.52 9.88
CA GLY A 66 -4.05 -6.52 10.95
C GLY A 66 -2.69 -6.72 11.61
N GLN A 67 -1.61 -6.11 11.09
CA GLN A 67 -0.26 -6.26 11.65
C GLN A 67 0.57 -4.98 11.50
N GLY A 68 1.56 -4.79 12.38
CA GLY A 68 2.55 -3.71 12.26
C GLY A 68 3.92 -4.30 11.96
N VAL A 69 4.61 -3.74 10.97
CA VAL A 69 5.98 -4.11 10.61
C VAL A 69 6.90 -2.95 10.92
N THR A 70 7.90 -3.18 11.76
CA THR A 70 8.92 -2.17 12.07
C THR A 70 10.09 -2.32 11.11
N ALA A 71 10.41 -1.23 10.43
CA ALA A 71 11.54 -1.13 9.53
C ALA A 71 12.55 -0.12 10.06
N ARG A 72 13.83 -0.37 9.80
CA ARG A 72 14.96 0.49 10.13
C ARG A 72 15.14 1.55 9.05
N GLU A 73 14.24 2.52 9.08
CA GLU A 73 14.19 3.59 8.08
C GLU A 73 13.76 4.92 8.71
N THR A 74 13.86 6.02 7.96
CA THR A 74 13.36 7.34 8.37
C THR A 74 12.04 7.65 7.68
N ILE A 75 11.22 8.49 8.33
CA ILE A 75 9.92 8.89 7.76
C ILE A 75 10.09 9.70 6.48
N GLU A 76 11.19 10.45 6.36
CA GLU A 76 11.57 11.17 5.14
C GLU A 76 11.85 10.21 3.99
N HIS A 77 12.62 9.15 4.23
CA HIS A 77 12.96 8.20 3.17
C HIS A 77 11.75 7.37 2.74
N ALA A 78 10.92 6.95 3.70
CA ALA A 78 9.67 6.27 3.39
C ALA A 78 8.69 7.16 2.60
N GLN A 79 8.69 8.48 2.83
CA GLN A 79 7.91 9.41 2.01
C GLN A 79 8.46 9.51 0.59
N GLU A 80 9.78 9.55 0.41
CA GLU A 80 10.42 9.53 -0.91
C GLU A 80 10.18 8.21 -1.66
N GLN A 81 10.07 7.08 -0.96
CA GLN A 81 9.88 5.78 -1.61
C GLN A 81 8.42 5.53 -2.00
N LEU A 82 7.47 6.08 -1.25
CA LEU A 82 6.03 5.90 -1.48
C LEU A 82 5.42 7.02 -2.33
N GLU A 83 6.12 8.16 -2.46
CA GLU A 83 5.76 9.35 -3.25
C GLU A 83 4.25 9.65 -3.23
N ASP A 84 3.59 9.54 -4.39
CA ASP A 84 2.19 9.90 -4.61
C ASP A 84 1.18 8.93 -3.94
N GLN A 85 1.64 7.83 -3.36
CA GLN A 85 0.79 6.86 -2.67
C GLN A 85 0.55 7.21 -1.21
N VAL A 86 1.23 8.22 -0.66
CA VAL A 86 1.07 8.64 0.73
C VAL A 86 1.00 10.15 0.89
N ILE A 87 0.12 10.59 1.80
CA ILE A 87 0.05 11.97 2.26
C ILE A 87 0.72 12.08 3.62
N ARG A 88 1.62 13.05 3.76
CA ARG A 88 2.19 13.41 5.07
C ARG A 88 1.17 14.19 5.90
N CYS A 89 0.50 13.51 6.83
CA CYS A 89 -0.46 14.15 7.75
C CYS A 89 0.24 14.83 8.96
N ARG A 90 1.41 14.34 9.42
CA ARG A 90 2.24 14.99 10.45
C ARG A 90 3.73 14.76 10.22
N CYS A 91 4.59 15.45 10.98
CA CYS A 91 6.04 15.23 10.92
C CYS A 91 6.44 13.76 11.12
N SER A 92 5.68 12.99 11.93
CA SER A 92 5.95 11.58 12.21
C SER A 92 5.02 10.59 11.50
N VAL A 93 3.96 11.04 10.81
CA VAL A 93 2.91 10.16 10.29
C VAL A 93 2.67 10.38 8.80
N LEU A 94 2.75 9.30 8.03
CA LEU A 94 2.30 9.21 6.64
C LEU A 94 1.05 8.36 6.58
N VAL A 95 0.07 8.75 5.77
CA VAL A 95 -1.17 8.00 5.58
C VAL A 95 -1.31 7.69 4.09
N ARG A 96 -1.77 6.50 3.74
CA ARG A 96 -1.96 6.19 2.31
C ARG A 96 -2.96 7.15 1.65
N ASP A 97 -2.58 7.68 0.50
CA ASP A 97 -3.46 8.42 -0.39
C ASP A 97 -4.34 7.46 -1.19
N ILE A 98 -5.39 6.95 -0.54
CA ILE A 98 -6.46 6.24 -1.24
C ILE A 98 -7.44 7.31 -1.71
N ALA A 99 -7.11 8.01 -2.79
CA ALA A 99 -8.00 8.98 -3.41
C ALA A 99 -9.43 8.39 -3.52
N ALA A 100 -10.40 9.02 -2.83
CA ALA A 100 -11.85 8.80 -2.93
C ALA A 100 -12.57 7.77 -2.01
N ALA A 101 -12.14 7.57 -0.76
CA ALA A 101 -13.04 6.98 0.26
C ALA A 101 -12.94 7.66 1.65
N GLY A 102 -13.32 8.94 1.76
CA GLY A 102 -13.65 9.57 3.05
C GLY A 102 -12.48 10.12 3.89
N GLN A 103 -11.41 10.56 3.22
CA GLN A 103 -10.06 10.86 3.74
C GLN A 103 -9.91 11.87 4.90
N PHE A 104 -10.92 12.65 5.29
CA PHE A 104 -10.76 13.58 6.43
C PHE A 104 -10.91 12.91 7.80
N SER A 105 -11.66 11.80 7.91
CA SER A 105 -11.93 11.20 9.24
C SER A 105 -10.78 10.33 9.78
N VAL A 106 -9.88 9.85 8.93
CA VAL A 106 -8.78 8.95 9.32
C VAL A 106 -7.61 9.73 9.90
N CYS A 107 -7.18 10.85 9.27
CA CYS A 107 -6.13 11.68 9.85
C CYS A 107 -6.58 12.25 11.21
N ASP A 108 -7.84 12.70 11.35
CA ASP A 108 -8.38 13.10 12.66
C ASP A 108 -8.34 11.95 13.70
N LYS A 109 -8.82 10.74 13.35
CA LYS A 109 -8.82 9.60 14.30
C LYS A 109 -7.42 9.12 14.70
N ILE A 110 -6.45 9.15 13.78
CA ILE A 110 -5.05 8.80 14.10
C ILE A 110 -4.42 9.88 15.00
N ILE A 111 -4.74 11.15 14.76
CA ILE A 111 -4.30 12.27 15.60
C ILE A 111 -4.76 12.07 17.07
N PHE A 112 -5.98 11.59 17.31
CA PHE A 112 -6.51 11.38 18.67
C PHE A 112 -6.05 10.10 19.38
N LYS A 113 -5.50 9.10 18.67
CA LYS A 113 -5.10 7.82 19.28
C LYS A 113 -3.67 7.79 19.81
N THR A 114 -2.88 8.84 19.58
CA THR A 114 -1.45 8.91 19.93
C THR A 114 -1.20 9.79 21.17
N GLN A 115 -2.01 9.62 22.23
CA GLN A 115 -1.81 10.29 23.53
C GLN A 115 -1.37 9.29 24.60
#